data_AF-A0AA37XDL3-F1
#
_entry.id   AF-A0AA37XDL3-F1
#
_cell.length_a   1.000
_cell.length_b   1.000
_cell.length_c   1.000
_cell.angle_alpha   90.00
_cell.angle_beta   90.00
_cell.angle_gamma   90.00
#
_symmetry.space_group_name_H-M   'P 1'
#
loop_
_entity.id
_entity.type
_entity.pdbx_description
1 polymer ?
#
loop_
_entity_poly.entity_id
_entity_poly.type
_entity_poly.pdbx_seq_one_letter_code
_entity_poly.pdbx_strand_id
1 'polypeptide(L)'
;MLVLVAASVAVARQGKDSGSNWATKGLALIGASLFIWTSVSFVTQPPDWADVMQSLFYGFWLPLSLFPFFYWFGYSVVLQEVTTRISIRGTKLTRRNVTGLALGSQGRLSILQRYRPRHDEFARDGTLRGSLLGMREVRADIRKTAQAEADRLAALERNVGRNERDADGRHLDRREFRETKEQLEWLWVLQNGQYERRGSQYWDDVPDVLIDAAAHGLPANHGVHIETADAFKVWRAWRITPGGGVLGIGGSEHRSKFVFQGDAPPTSWPGEGEEWSAGFIRKRWPPDWKQSDDPIL
;
A
#
# COMPACT_ATOMS: atom_id res chain seq x y z
N MET A 1 28.91 15.38 -11.17
CA MET A 1 28.71 16.68 -10.51
C MET A 1 27.32 17.29 -10.74
N LEU A 2 26.76 17.30 -11.95
CA LEU A 2 25.39 17.77 -12.23
C LEU A 2 24.30 17.05 -11.41
N VAL A 3 24.49 15.77 -11.07
CA VAL A 3 23.56 14.99 -10.22
C VAL A 3 23.58 15.47 -8.76
N LEU A 4 24.73 15.92 -8.25
CA LEU A 4 24.83 16.49 -6.89
C LEU A 4 24.21 17.88 -6.80
N VAL A 5 24.29 18.67 -7.89
CA VAL A 5 23.64 20.00 -7.99
C VAL A 5 22.13 19.86 -8.22
N ALA A 6 21.69 18.92 -9.06
CA ALA A 6 20.27 18.62 -9.24
C ALA A 6 19.63 18.02 -7.98
N ALA A 7 20.35 17.15 -7.25
CA ALA A 7 19.91 16.62 -5.97
C ALA A 7 19.81 17.70 -4.89
N SER A 8 20.74 18.66 -4.83
CA SER A 8 20.69 19.76 -3.86
C SER A 8 19.58 20.78 -4.16
N VAL A 9 19.29 21.05 -5.44
CA VAL A 9 18.15 21.91 -5.84
C VAL A 9 16.80 21.20 -5.64
N ALA A 10 16.73 19.88 -5.84
CA ALA A 10 15.52 19.10 -5.55
C ALA A 10 15.23 19.00 -4.05
N VAL A 11 16.26 18.81 -3.22
CA VAL A 11 16.16 18.78 -1.75
C VAL A 11 15.76 20.16 -1.20
N ALA A 12 16.20 21.25 -1.81
CA ALA A 12 15.78 22.61 -1.42
C ALA A 12 14.30 22.91 -1.70
N ARG A 13 13.63 22.14 -2.58
CA ARG A 13 12.23 22.35 -2.97
C ARG A 13 11.24 21.52 -2.15
N GLN A 14 11.71 20.54 -1.36
CA GLN A 14 10.88 19.52 -0.72
C GLN A 14 11.00 19.49 0.81
N GLY A 15 11.28 20.63 1.44
CA GLY A 15 11.40 20.75 2.90
C GLY A 15 10.53 21.87 3.46
N LYS A 16 9.20 21.66 3.49
CA LYS A 16 8.28 22.46 4.29
C LYS A 16 8.00 21.72 5.61
N ASP A 17 9.05 21.38 6.35
CA ASP A 17 8.93 20.91 7.73
C ASP A 17 10.03 21.52 8.61
N SER A 18 9.57 22.12 9.70
CA SER A 18 10.20 23.17 10.51
C SER A 18 11.28 22.66 11.48
N GLY A 19 12.21 21.80 11.03
CA GLY A 19 13.11 21.07 11.95
C GLY A 19 14.62 21.05 11.65
N SER A 20 15.12 21.53 10.50
CA SER A 20 16.58 21.40 10.22
C SER A 20 17.11 22.45 9.25
N ASN A 21 17.09 23.72 9.67
CA ASN A 21 17.69 24.83 8.93
C ASN A 21 19.23 24.81 8.93
N TRP A 22 19.87 24.08 9.85
CA TRP A 22 21.33 24.06 9.97
C TRP A 22 21.98 23.10 8.95
N ALA A 23 21.35 21.95 8.70
CA ALA A 23 21.84 20.98 7.72
C ALA A 23 21.72 21.50 6.28
N THR A 24 20.61 22.16 5.96
CA THR A 24 20.39 22.81 4.66
C THR A 24 21.35 23.98 4.43
N LYS A 25 21.59 24.83 5.45
CA LYS A 25 22.59 25.91 5.37
C LYS A 25 24.02 25.37 5.24
N GLY A 26 24.36 24.28 5.93
CA GLY A 26 25.66 23.62 5.82
C GLY A 26 25.91 23.04 4.43
N LEU A 27 24.92 22.33 3.87
CA LEU A 27 24.96 21.83 2.49
C LEU A 27 25.08 22.95 1.45
N ALA A 28 24.35 24.06 1.66
CA ALA A 28 24.45 25.21 0.78
C ALA A 28 25.84 25.86 0.82
N LEU A 29 26.46 25.97 2.00
CA LEU A 29 27.82 26.48 2.18
C LEU A 29 28.87 25.56 1.51
N ILE A 30 28.74 24.25 1.67
CA ILE A 30 29.63 23.27 1.03
C ILE A 30 29.49 23.32 -0.49
N GLY A 31 28.25 23.43 -0.99
CA GLY A 31 27.96 23.61 -2.41
C GLY A 31 28.59 24.89 -2.95
N ALA A 32 28.44 26.01 -2.24
CA ALA A 32 29.00 27.30 -2.62
C ALA A 32 30.54 27.29 -2.58
N SER A 33 31.15 26.69 -1.56
CA SER A 33 32.62 26.60 -1.45
C SER A 33 33.21 25.73 -2.55
N LEU A 34 32.57 24.62 -2.89
CA LEU A 34 32.96 23.79 -4.04
C LEU A 34 32.82 24.58 -5.34
N PHE A 35 31.73 25.34 -5.51
CA PHE A 35 31.50 26.13 -6.72
C PHE A 35 32.55 27.22 -6.91
N ILE A 36 32.88 27.97 -5.85
CA ILE A 36 33.92 29.00 -5.85
C ILE A 36 35.27 28.37 -6.15
N TRP A 37 35.61 27.26 -5.48
CA TRP A 37 36.88 26.56 -5.69
C TRP A 37 37.01 26.02 -7.11
N THR A 38 35.95 25.42 -7.66
CA THR A 38 35.92 24.91 -9.04
C THR A 38 36.05 26.06 -10.05
N SER A 39 35.40 27.20 -9.78
CA SER A 39 35.47 28.40 -10.65
C SER A 39 36.86 29.02 -10.64
N VAL A 40 37.49 29.14 -9.47
CA VAL A 40 38.87 29.64 -9.34
C VAL A 40 39.85 28.69 -10.03
N SER A 41 39.70 27.38 -9.82
CA SER A 41 40.52 26.35 -10.48
C SER A 41 40.48 26.48 -12.00
N PHE A 42 39.30 26.70 -12.58
CA PHE A 42 39.05 26.89 -14.02
C PHE A 42 39.74 28.13 -14.61
N VAL A 43 39.92 29.18 -13.81
CA VAL A 43 40.59 30.43 -14.24
C VAL A 43 42.11 30.31 -14.13
N THR A 44 42.60 29.58 -13.12
CA THR A 44 44.04 29.45 -12.85
C THR A 44 44.75 28.42 -13.73
N GLN A 45 44.03 27.40 -14.18
CA GLN A 45 44.56 26.37 -15.07
C GLN A 45 43.54 26.17 -16.20
N PRO A 46 43.89 26.46 -17.48
CA PRO A 46 42.99 26.18 -18.58
C PRO A 46 42.71 24.67 -18.57
N PRO A 47 41.46 24.26 -18.30
CA PRO A 47 41.15 22.86 -18.11
C PRO A 47 41.33 22.14 -19.44
N ASP A 48 41.97 20.97 -19.37
CA ASP A 48 41.95 20.06 -20.49
C ASP A 48 40.50 19.60 -20.67
N TRP A 49 39.86 20.10 -21.73
CA TRP A 49 38.49 19.74 -22.06
C TRP A 49 38.33 18.23 -22.26
N ALA A 50 39.40 17.51 -22.61
CA ALA A 50 39.40 16.06 -22.68
C ALA A 50 39.12 15.42 -21.30
N ASP A 51 39.80 15.86 -20.25
CA ASP A 51 39.64 15.32 -18.89
C ASP A 51 38.26 15.63 -18.31
N VAL A 52 37.76 16.85 -18.53
CA VAL A 52 36.40 17.24 -18.09
C VAL A 52 35.35 16.39 -18.80
N MET A 53 35.47 16.21 -20.11
CA MET A 53 34.54 15.37 -20.87
C MET A 53 34.64 13.89 -20.46
N GLN A 54 35.85 13.38 -20.20
CA GLN A 54 36.06 12.01 -19.75
C GLN A 54 35.43 11.77 -18.37
N SER A 55 35.57 12.72 -17.43
CA SER A 55 34.95 12.64 -16.11
C SER A 55 33.41 12.69 -16.18
N LEU A 56 32.85 13.52 -17.07
CA LEU A 56 31.40 13.57 -17.33
C LEU A 56 30.90 12.29 -18.01
N PHE A 57 31.69 11.76 -18.94
CA PHE A 57 31.38 10.53 -19.64
C PHE A 57 31.29 9.35 -18.66
N TYR A 58 32.30 9.17 -17.80
CA TYR A 58 32.28 8.09 -16.81
C TYR A 58 31.31 8.32 -15.65
N GLY A 59 31.17 9.56 -15.18
CA GLY A 59 30.36 9.86 -13.99
C GLY A 59 28.87 9.97 -14.25
N PHE A 60 28.45 10.31 -15.47
CA PHE A 60 27.03 10.54 -15.79
C PHE A 60 26.57 9.72 -16.99
N TRP A 61 27.29 9.77 -18.11
CA TRP A 61 26.85 9.12 -19.34
C TRP A 61 26.98 7.59 -19.30
N LEU A 62 28.00 7.07 -18.60
CA LEU A 62 28.20 5.64 -18.48
C LEU A 62 27.06 4.98 -17.69
N PRO A 63 26.68 5.44 -16.47
CA PRO A 63 25.49 4.93 -15.80
C PRO A 63 24.21 5.11 -16.63
N LEU A 64 24.05 6.27 -17.29
CA LEU A 64 22.88 6.57 -18.10
C LEU A 64 22.73 5.61 -19.29
N SER A 65 23.84 5.33 -19.98
CA SER A 65 23.87 4.42 -21.13
C SER A 65 23.70 2.96 -20.73
N LEU A 66 23.97 2.59 -19.48
CA LEU A 66 23.72 1.25 -18.95
C LEU A 66 22.24 0.99 -18.61
N PHE A 67 21.40 2.02 -18.41
CA PHE A 67 19.98 1.83 -18.06
C PHE A 67 19.21 0.95 -19.06
N PRO A 68 19.29 1.17 -20.39
CA PRO A 68 18.65 0.29 -21.36
C PRO A 68 19.08 -1.17 -21.23
N PHE A 69 20.36 -1.41 -20.90
CA PHE A 69 20.89 -2.77 -20.71
C PHE A 69 20.31 -3.41 -19.44
N PHE A 70 20.27 -2.69 -18.32
CA PHE A 70 19.63 -3.18 -17.09
C PHE A 70 18.14 -3.43 -17.27
N TYR A 71 17.45 -2.55 -18.00
CA TYR A 71 16.04 -2.72 -18.30
C TYR A 71 15.80 -3.97 -19.14
N TRP A 72 16.57 -4.14 -20.22
CA TRP A 72 16.49 -5.32 -21.08
C TRP A 72 16.81 -6.61 -20.31
N PHE A 73 17.86 -6.58 -19.48
CA PHE A 73 18.24 -7.71 -18.65
C PHE A 73 17.13 -8.07 -17.66
N GLY A 74 16.63 -7.11 -16.88
CA GLY A 74 15.54 -7.33 -15.94
C GLY A 74 14.26 -7.82 -16.62
N TYR A 75 13.95 -7.28 -17.80
CA TYR A 75 12.84 -7.76 -18.63
C TYR A 75 13.02 -9.21 -19.06
N SER A 76 14.23 -9.60 -19.50
CA SER A 76 14.52 -10.99 -19.89
C SER A 76 14.42 -11.97 -18.72
N VAL A 77 14.85 -11.57 -17.53
CA VAL A 77 14.75 -12.37 -16.29
C VAL A 77 13.28 -12.59 -15.92
N VAL A 78 12.46 -11.54 -15.88
CA VAL A 78 11.03 -11.67 -15.57
C VAL A 78 10.29 -12.49 -16.63
N LEU A 79 10.64 -12.32 -17.91
CA LEU A 79 10.09 -13.14 -18.98
C LEU A 79 10.44 -14.62 -18.78
N GLN A 80 11.71 -14.93 -18.45
CA GLN A 80 12.14 -16.30 -18.14
C GLN A 80 11.39 -16.87 -16.94
N GLU A 81 11.21 -16.09 -15.87
CA GLU A 81 10.47 -16.51 -14.68
C GLU A 81 9.01 -16.88 -15.03
N VAL A 82 8.32 -16.02 -15.77
CA VAL A 82 6.94 -16.27 -16.22
C VAL A 82 6.87 -17.51 -17.09
N THR A 83 7.78 -17.66 -18.06
CA THR A 83 7.79 -18.84 -18.94
C THR A 83 8.11 -20.14 -18.18
N THR A 84 9.02 -20.08 -17.22
CA THR A 84 9.37 -21.21 -16.34
C THR A 84 8.16 -21.60 -15.50
N ARG A 85 7.48 -20.62 -14.88
CA ARG A 85 6.27 -20.84 -14.08
C ARG A 85 5.15 -21.51 -14.89
N ILE A 86 4.97 -21.10 -16.15
CA ILE A 86 4.00 -21.73 -17.07
C ILE A 86 4.44 -23.16 -17.42
N SER A 87 5.74 -23.38 -17.67
CA SER A 87 6.26 -24.71 -18.03
C SER A 87 6.15 -25.75 -16.91
N ILE A 88 6.34 -25.32 -15.64
CA ILE A 88 6.19 -26.18 -14.46
C ILE A 88 4.76 -26.73 -14.35
N ARG A 89 3.76 -26.01 -14.89
CA ARG A 89 2.35 -26.43 -14.92
C ARG A 89 1.99 -27.33 -16.10
N GLY A 90 2.97 -27.85 -16.82
CA GLY A 90 2.76 -28.81 -17.90
C GLY A 90 2.46 -28.20 -19.27
N THR A 91 2.54 -26.87 -19.43
CA THR A 91 2.37 -26.23 -20.73
C THR A 91 3.73 -26.07 -21.42
N LYS A 92 3.99 -26.82 -22.49
CA LYS A 92 5.22 -26.67 -23.28
C LYS A 92 5.17 -25.38 -24.08
N LEU A 93 5.90 -24.36 -23.63
CA LEU A 93 6.01 -23.10 -24.35
C LEU A 93 6.96 -23.24 -25.55
N THR A 94 6.42 -23.03 -26.74
CA THR A 94 7.24 -22.91 -27.96
C THR A 94 7.89 -21.54 -28.01
N ARG A 95 9.04 -21.37 -28.68
CA ARG A 95 9.67 -20.05 -28.92
C ARG A 95 8.69 -18.99 -29.44
N ARG A 96 7.72 -19.40 -30.27
CA ARG A 96 6.63 -18.55 -30.78
C ARG A 96 5.72 -17.99 -29.68
N ASN A 97 5.42 -18.78 -28.64
CA ASN A 97 4.61 -18.33 -27.51
C ASN A 97 5.39 -17.33 -26.67
N VAL A 98 6.67 -17.60 -26.43
CA VAL A 98 7.57 -16.68 -25.71
C VAL A 98 7.64 -15.33 -26.44
N THR A 99 7.78 -15.34 -27.78
CA THR A 99 7.74 -14.12 -28.59
C THR A 99 6.37 -13.43 -28.50
N GLY A 100 5.27 -14.18 -28.51
CA GLY A 100 3.92 -13.62 -28.37
C GLY A 100 3.68 -12.97 -27.01
N LEU A 101 4.16 -13.57 -25.91
CA LEU A 101 4.15 -12.98 -24.57
C LEU A 101 5.00 -11.71 -24.53
N ALA A 102 6.20 -11.76 -25.12
CA ALA A 102 7.11 -10.62 -25.13
C ALA A 102 6.59 -9.43 -25.95
N LEU A 103 6.00 -9.68 -27.12
CA LEU A 103 5.36 -8.64 -27.93
C LEU A 103 4.06 -8.14 -27.27
N GLY A 104 3.28 -9.05 -26.66
CA GLY A 104 2.02 -8.74 -26.00
C GLY A 104 2.18 -7.86 -24.77
N SER A 105 3.31 -7.98 -24.06
CA SER A 105 3.68 -7.11 -22.93
C SER A 105 4.12 -5.70 -23.37
N GLN A 106 4.42 -5.52 -24.66
CA GLN A 106 4.96 -4.27 -25.23
C GLN A 106 6.24 -3.81 -24.51
N GLY A 107 7.05 -4.76 -24.02
CA GLY A 107 8.27 -4.47 -23.29
C GLY A 107 8.04 -3.89 -21.89
N ARG A 108 6.81 -3.91 -21.35
CA ARG A 108 6.50 -3.38 -20.01
C ARG A 108 6.62 -4.47 -18.96
N LEU A 109 7.58 -4.30 -18.04
CA LEU A 109 7.82 -5.23 -16.93
C LEU A 109 6.58 -5.42 -16.04
N SER A 110 5.85 -4.33 -15.77
CA SER A 110 4.68 -4.32 -14.89
C SER A 110 3.54 -5.23 -15.37
N ILE A 111 3.41 -5.42 -16.69
CA ILE A 111 2.38 -6.29 -17.26
C ILE A 111 2.77 -7.76 -17.05
N LEU A 112 4.06 -8.11 -17.20
CA LEU A 112 4.55 -9.46 -16.97
C LEU A 112 4.51 -9.86 -15.49
N GLN A 113 4.83 -8.93 -14.59
CA GLN A 113 4.75 -9.18 -13.14
C GLN A 113 3.32 -9.46 -12.66
N ARG A 114 2.33 -8.84 -13.30
CA ARG A 114 0.90 -9.05 -13.02
C ARG A 114 0.30 -10.28 -13.70
N TYR A 115 1.10 -11.03 -14.47
CA TYR A 115 0.65 -12.24 -15.15
C TYR A 115 0.25 -13.32 -14.13
N ARG A 116 -1.04 -13.71 -14.15
CA ARG A 116 -1.60 -14.73 -13.26
C ARG A 116 -1.82 -16.08 -13.97
N PRO A 117 -1.80 -17.19 -13.20
CA PRO A 117 -2.03 -18.56 -13.69
C PRO A 117 -3.30 -18.76 -14.52
N ARG A 118 -4.34 -17.97 -14.24
CA ARG A 118 -5.63 -18.06 -14.91
C ARG A 118 -5.53 -17.81 -16.42
N HIS A 119 -4.49 -17.09 -16.87
CA HIS A 119 -4.30 -16.75 -18.29
C HIS A 119 -3.48 -17.80 -19.06
N ASP A 120 -3.09 -18.90 -18.41
CA ASP A 120 -2.27 -19.97 -19.02
C ASP A 120 -3.01 -20.72 -20.14
N GLU A 121 -4.34 -20.66 -20.18
CA GLU A 121 -5.17 -21.36 -21.17
C GLU A 121 -4.85 -20.94 -22.61
N PHE A 122 -4.58 -19.66 -22.85
CA PHE A 122 -4.25 -19.11 -24.17
C PHE A 122 -2.84 -19.44 -24.66
N ALA A 123 -1.96 -19.87 -23.75
CA ALA A 123 -0.59 -20.29 -24.08
C ALA A 123 -0.51 -21.75 -24.55
N ARG A 124 -1.60 -22.53 -24.40
CA ARG A 124 -1.64 -23.97 -24.76
C ARG A 124 -1.68 -24.22 -26.26
N ASP A 125 -2.25 -23.30 -27.03
CA ASP A 125 -2.42 -23.48 -28.49
C ASP A 125 -1.10 -23.49 -29.27
N GLY A 126 0.04 -23.17 -28.63
CA GLY A 126 1.35 -23.18 -29.30
C GLY A 126 1.51 -22.07 -30.35
N THR A 127 0.55 -21.15 -30.45
CA THR A 127 0.55 -20.08 -31.45
C THR A 127 0.90 -18.71 -30.86
N LEU A 128 1.61 -17.92 -31.67
CA LEU A 128 1.90 -16.51 -31.36
C LEU A 128 0.61 -15.69 -31.19
N ARG A 129 -0.42 -15.98 -31.99
CA ARG A 129 -1.73 -15.32 -31.90
C ARG A 129 -2.45 -15.63 -30.59
N GLY A 130 -2.41 -16.88 -30.12
CA GLY A 130 -2.96 -17.26 -28.81
C GLY A 130 -2.29 -16.49 -27.66
N SER A 131 -0.95 -16.43 -27.68
CA SER A 131 -0.20 -15.67 -26.67
C SER A 131 -0.49 -14.16 -26.71
N LEU A 132 -0.66 -13.57 -27.90
CA LEU A 132 -1.06 -12.16 -28.03
C LEU A 132 -2.48 -11.89 -27.54
N LEU A 133 -3.41 -12.82 -27.77
CA LEU A 133 -4.79 -12.73 -27.26
C LEU A 133 -4.82 -12.81 -25.74
N GLY A 134 -4.09 -13.76 -25.13
CA GLY A 134 -3.97 -13.85 -23.68
C GLY A 134 -3.41 -12.56 -23.06
N MET A 135 -2.39 -11.95 -23.69
CA MET A 135 -1.86 -10.66 -23.24
C MET A 135 -2.81 -9.47 -23.46
N ARG A 136 -3.79 -9.57 -24.38
CA ARG A 136 -4.86 -8.56 -24.48
C ARG A 136 -5.81 -8.66 -23.30
N GLU A 137 -6.14 -9.88 -22.87
CA GLU A 137 -6.99 -10.11 -21.69
C GLU A 137 -6.31 -9.65 -20.40
N VAL A 138 -5.04 -10.01 -20.19
CA VAL A 138 -4.24 -9.52 -19.05
C VAL A 138 -4.26 -7.99 -18.99
N ARG A 139 -4.12 -7.32 -20.14
CA ARG A 139 -4.18 -5.85 -20.20
C ARG A 139 -5.59 -5.31 -19.94
N ALA A 140 -6.62 -5.99 -20.41
CA ALA A 140 -8.01 -5.61 -20.14
C ALA A 140 -8.30 -5.72 -18.64
N ASP A 141 -7.84 -6.77 -17.98
CA ASP A 141 -7.97 -6.97 -16.53
C ASP A 141 -7.23 -5.88 -15.76
N ILE A 142 -5.96 -5.60 -16.10
CA ILE A 142 -5.20 -4.51 -15.47
C ILE A 142 -5.91 -3.17 -15.62
N ARG A 143 -6.45 -2.88 -16.82
CA ARG A 143 -7.22 -1.63 -17.04
C ARG A 143 -8.51 -1.60 -16.23
N LYS A 144 -9.22 -2.72 -16.14
CA LYS A 144 -10.45 -2.84 -15.36
C LYS A 144 -10.18 -2.61 -13.88
N THR A 145 -9.12 -3.22 -13.34
CA THR A 145 -8.68 -3.01 -11.96
C THR A 145 -8.28 -1.55 -11.72
N ALA A 146 -7.49 -0.96 -12.62
CA ALA A 146 -7.08 0.44 -12.50
C ALA A 146 -8.27 1.41 -12.58
N GLN A 147 -9.24 1.13 -13.45
CA GLN A 147 -10.46 1.93 -13.54
C GLN A 147 -11.31 1.78 -12.28
N ALA A 148 -11.48 0.56 -11.78
CA ALA A 148 -12.23 0.32 -10.53
C ALA A 148 -11.59 1.04 -9.33
N GLU A 149 -10.26 1.06 -9.23
CA GLU A 149 -9.57 1.82 -8.19
C GLU A 149 -9.72 3.33 -8.40
N ALA A 150 -9.64 3.83 -9.63
CA ALA A 150 -9.89 5.24 -9.92
C ALA A 150 -11.32 5.66 -9.56
N ASP A 151 -12.31 4.83 -9.90
CA ASP A 151 -13.72 5.05 -9.56
C ASP A 151 -13.94 5.02 -8.04
N ARG A 152 -13.25 4.11 -7.34
CA ARG A 152 -13.25 4.02 -5.86
C ARG A 152 -12.70 5.30 -5.24
N LEU A 153 -11.53 5.75 -5.67
CA LEU A 153 -10.90 6.98 -5.17
C LEU A 153 -11.79 8.20 -5.46
N ALA A 154 -12.34 8.31 -6.68
CA ALA A 154 -13.26 9.39 -7.03
C ALA A 154 -14.58 9.34 -6.24
N ALA A 155 -15.06 8.16 -5.83
CA ALA A 155 -16.20 8.04 -4.92
C ALA A 155 -15.86 8.51 -3.50
N LEU A 156 -14.69 8.13 -2.97
CA LEU A 156 -14.21 8.58 -1.67
C LEU A 156 -14.07 10.11 -1.61
N GLU A 157 -13.48 10.71 -2.65
CA GLU A 157 -13.34 12.18 -2.76
C GLU A 157 -14.69 12.91 -2.81
N ARG A 158 -15.68 12.38 -3.53
CA ARG A 158 -17.02 12.99 -3.63
C ARG A 158 -17.84 12.90 -2.34
N ASN A 159 -17.54 11.92 -1.50
CA ASN A 159 -18.28 11.65 -0.27
C ASN A 159 -17.63 12.24 0.98
N VAL A 160 -16.50 12.95 0.85
CA VAL A 160 -15.81 13.59 1.98
C VAL A 160 -16.78 14.50 2.76
N GLY A 161 -16.89 14.25 4.07
CA GLY A 161 -17.70 15.04 4.99
C GLY A 161 -19.21 14.74 4.95
N ARG A 162 -19.65 13.74 4.18
CA ARG A 162 -21.05 13.30 4.17
C ARG A 162 -21.31 12.26 5.25
N ASN A 163 -22.08 12.64 6.28
CA ASN A 163 -22.55 11.72 7.31
C ASN A 163 -23.84 10.97 6.91
N GLU A 164 -24.04 10.77 5.61
CA GLU A 164 -25.20 10.07 5.06
C GLU A 164 -24.87 8.59 4.85
N ARG A 165 -25.92 7.76 4.82
CA ARG A 165 -25.80 6.34 4.47
C ARG A 165 -26.36 6.08 3.08
N ASP A 166 -25.79 5.09 2.40
CA ASP A 166 -26.34 4.57 1.16
C ASP A 166 -27.62 3.74 1.39
N ALA A 167 -28.24 3.29 0.31
CA ALA A 167 -29.45 2.47 0.36
C ALA A 167 -29.26 1.11 1.07
N ASP A 168 -28.02 0.65 1.19
CA ASP A 168 -27.66 -0.59 1.88
C ASP A 168 -27.30 -0.35 3.37
N GLY A 169 -27.42 0.89 3.86
CA GLY A 169 -27.11 1.27 5.23
C GLY A 169 -25.62 1.42 5.53
N ARG A 170 -24.80 1.66 4.51
CA ARG A 170 -23.34 1.90 4.64
C ARG A 170 -23.05 3.37 4.70
N HIS A 171 -22.06 3.78 5.48
CA HIS A 171 -21.65 5.19 5.49
C HIS A 171 -21.01 5.59 4.16
N LEU A 172 -21.37 6.77 3.66
CA LEU A 172 -20.84 7.32 2.40
C LEU A 172 -19.41 7.84 2.57
N ASP A 173 -19.12 8.58 3.64
CA ASP A 173 -17.76 8.98 3.99
C ASP A 173 -17.04 7.80 4.66
N ARG A 174 -16.15 7.18 3.89
CA ARG A 174 -15.41 5.98 4.30
C ARG A 174 -13.94 6.27 4.59
N ARG A 175 -13.57 7.52 4.83
CA ARG A 175 -12.20 7.86 5.21
C ARG A 175 -11.82 7.12 6.49
N GLU A 176 -10.63 6.53 6.48
CA GLU A 176 -10.06 5.79 7.60
C GLU A 176 -10.82 4.50 8.00
N PHE A 177 -11.80 4.03 7.21
CA PHE A 177 -12.55 2.81 7.54
C PHE A 177 -11.65 1.57 7.50
N ARG A 178 -10.75 1.48 6.52
CA ARG A 178 -9.82 0.35 6.39
C ARG A 178 -8.88 0.30 7.60
N GLU A 179 -8.23 1.42 7.87
CA GLU A 179 -7.29 1.62 8.97
C GLU A 179 -7.97 1.35 10.32
N THR A 180 -9.21 1.82 10.49
CA THR A 180 -10.02 1.56 11.69
C THR A 180 -10.33 0.08 11.85
N LYS A 181 -10.78 -0.61 10.79
CA LYS A 181 -11.09 -2.04 10.85
C LYS A 181 -9.84 -2.87 11.14
N GLU A 182 -8.74 -2.61 10.45
CA GLU A 182 -7.45 -3.28 10.68
C GLU A 182 -7.00 -3.13 12.13
N GLN A 183 -7.08 -1.90 12.66
CA GLN A 183 -6.76 -1.62 14.06
C GLN A 183 -7.66 -2.37 15.05
N LEU A 184 -8.97 -2.36 14.84
CA LEU A 184 -9.93 -3.07 15.70
C LEU A 184 -9.71 -4.59 15.61
N GLU A 185 -9.44 -5.13 14.42
CA GLU A 185 -9.11 -6.54 14.26
C GLU A 185 -7.79 -6.93 14.95
N TRP A 186 -6.78 -6.06 14.89
CA TRP A 186 -5.53 -6.23 15.62
C TRP A 186 -5.76 -6.25 17.14
N LEU A 187 -6.57 -5.33 17.67
CA LEU A 187 -6.97 -5.32 19.07
C LEU A 187 -7.66 -6.63 19.48
N TRP A 188 -8.53 -7.17 18.62
CA TRP A 188 -9.14 -8.48 18.88
C TRP A 188 -8.11 -9.61 18.95
N VAL A 189 -7.09 -9.60 18.09
CA VAL A 189 -5.99 -10.58 18.15
C VAL A 189 -5.22 -10.45 19.47
N LEU A 190 -4.87 -9.23 19.86
CA LEU A 190 -4.16 -8.95 21.11
C LEU A 190 -4.96 -9.40 22.34
N GLN A 191 -6.23 -9.03 22.40
CA GLN A 191 -7.12 -9.37 23.52
C GLN A 191 -7.28 -10.89 23.67
N ASN A 192 -7.47 -11.62 22.57
CA ASN A 192 -7.56 -13.08 22.63
C ASN A 192 -6.23 -13.76 22.97
N GLY A 193 -5.11 -13.22 22.48
CA GLY A 193 -3.78 -13.72 22.82
C GLY A 193 -3.45 -13.59 24.31
N GLN A 194 -3.93 -12.52 24.96
CA GLN A 194 -3.73 -12.30 26.39
C GLN A 194 -4.77 -13.00 27.27
N TYR A 195 -5.99 -13.22 26.77
CA TYR A 195 -7.05 -13.88 27.52
C TYR A 195 -6.64 -15.23 28.11
N GLU A 196 -5.95 -16.07 27.32
CA GLU A 196 -5.45 -17.37 27.80
C GLU A 196 -4.33 -17.19 28.85
N ARG A 197 -3.47 -16.19 28.69
CA ARG A 197 -2.31 -15.93 29.56
C ARG A 197 -2.68 -15.34 30.92
N ARG A 198 -3.77 -14.57 31.00
CA ARG A 198 -4.27 -13.93 32.23
C ARG A 198 -5.35 -14.74 32.96
N GLY A 199 -5.48 -16.03 32.65
CA GLY A 199 -6.45 -16.89 33.36
C GLY A 199 -7.91 -16.57 33.00
N SER A 200 -8.19 -16.42 31.70
CA SER A 200 -9.51 -16.10 31.16
C SER A 200 -10.00 -14.68 31.47
N GLN A 201 -9.10 -13.70 31.42
CA GLN A 201 -9.42 -12.29 31.61
C GLN A 201 -8.88 -11.46 30.46
N TYR A 202 -9.71 -10.54 29.97
CA TYR A 202 -9.32 -9.55 28.98
C TYR A 202 -8.41 -8.48 29.57
N TRP A 203 -7.74 -7.77 28.67
CA TRP A 203 -6.79 -6.73 29.02
C TRP A 203 -7.49 -5.38 29.09
N ASP A 204 -7.46 -4.79 30.27
CA ASP A 204 -8.07 -3.51 30.64
C ASP A 204 -7.20 -2.30 30.32
N ASP A 205 -5.91 -2.39 30.65
CA ASP A 205 -4.94 -1.33 30.42
C ASP A 205 -4.03 -1.71 29.25
N VAL A 206 -4.60 -1.71 28.04
CA VAL A 206 -3.82 -1.93 26.81
C VAL A 206 -2.97 -0.68 26.58
N PRO A 207 -1.63 -0.76 26.68
CA PRO A 207 -0.78 0.40 26.49
C PRO A 207 -0.97 0.99 25.09
N ASP A 208 -1.03 2.31 24.97
CA ASP A 208 -1.09 3.01 23.67
C ASP A 208 0.01 2.57 22.70
N VAL A 209 1.17 2.15 23.24
CA VAL A 209 2.31 1.59 22.50
C VAL A 209 1.93 0.32 21.72
N LEU A 210 0.99 -0.48 22.24
CA LEU A 210 0.49 -1.69 21.57
C LEU A 210 -0.70 -1.43 20.66
N ILE A 211 -1.34 -0.26 20.81
CA ILE A 211 -2.36 0.23 19.88
C ILE A 211 -1.68 0.71 18.58
N ASP A 212 -0.38 1.02 18.57
CA ASP A 212 0.44 1.39 17.38
C ASP A 212 -0.36 1.91 16.18
N ALA A 213 -1.15 2.96 16.43
CA ALA A 213 -2.10 3.49 15.46
C ALA A 213 -1.38 3.97 14.18
N ALA A 214 -0.13 4.41 14.32
CA ALA A 214 0.72 4.83 13.22
C ALA A 214 1.09 3.65 12.30
N ALA A 215 1.34 2.45 12.83
CA ALA A 215 1.58 1.26 12.01
C ALA A 215 0.37 0.89 11.14
N HIS A 216 -0.84 1.24 11.57
CA HIS A 216 -2.08 1.03 10.82
C HIS A 216 -2.53 2.25 10.00
N GLY A 217 -1.73 3.32 9.94
CA GLY A 217 -2.02 4.52 9.15
C GLY A 217 -3.05 5.47 9.78
N LEU A 218 -3.37 5.31 11.07
CA LEU A 218 -4.22 6.22 11.82
C LEU A 218 -3.41 7.39 12.41
N PRO A 219 -4.05 8.55 12.66
CA PRO A 219 -3.40 9.68 13.32
C PRO A 219 -3.00 9.32 14.76
N ALA A 220 -2.00 10.04 15.30
CA ALA A 220 -1.49 9.83 16.65
C ALA A 220 -2.60 9.92 17.73
N ASN A 221 -3.54 10.85 17.55
CA ASN A 221 -4.80 10.84 18.30
C ASN A 221 -5.81 9.98 17.55
N HIS A 222 -5.72 8.67 17.72
CA HIS A 222 -6.50 7.70 16.96
C HIS A 222 -7.96 7.63 17.40
N GLY A 223 -8.33 8.12 18.59
CA GLY A 223 -9.72 8.15 19.06
C GLY A 223 -10.36 6.76 19.22
N VAL A 224 -9.54 5.73 19.48
CA VAL A 224 -10.03 4.38 19.80
C VAL A 224 -10.28 4.32 21.29
N HIS A 225 -11.49 3.93 21.66
CA HIS A 225 -11.90 3.71 23.05
C HIS A 225 -11.94 2.21 23.31
N ILE A 226 -11.42 1.78 24.46
CA ILE A 226 -11.42 0.39 24.91
C ILE A 226 -12.01 0.37 26.31
N GLU A 227 -12.95 -0.53 26.54
CA GLU A 227 -13.57 -0.73 27.85
C GLU A 227 -13.70 -2.22 28.15
N THR A 228 -13.60 -2.54 29.43
CA THR A 228 -13.80 -3.89 29.97
C THR A 228 -14.83 -3.86 31.10
N ALA A 229 -15.64 -4.91 31.19
CA ALA A 229 -16.64 -5.11 32.25
C ALA A 229 -16.55 -6.52 32.83
N ASP A 230 -17.40 -6.77 33.84
CA ASP A 230 -17.58 -8.06 34.51
C ASP A 230 -16.27 -8.69 34.99
N ALA A 231 -15.48 -7.92 35.76
CA ALA A 231 -14.15 -8.34 36.22
C ALA A 231 -13.24 -8.81 35.06
N PHE A 232 -13.25 -8.03 33.97
CA PHE A 232 -12.47 -8.26 32.76
C PHE A 232 -12.91 -9.49 31.95
N LYS A 233 -14.17 -9.90 32.07
CA LYS A 233 -14.73 -11.02 31.29
C LYS A 233 -15.39 -10.59 30.00
N VAL A 234 -15.72 -9.31 29.87
CA VAL A 234 -16.27 -8.75 28.62
C VAL A 234 -15.45 -7.52 28.26
N TRP A 235 -15.21 -7.31 26.97
CA TRP A 235 -14.55 -6.12 26.47
C TRP A 235 -15.18 -5.64 25.17
N ARG A 236 -15.09 -4.33 24.95
CA ARG A 236 -15.46 -3.70 23.68
C ARG A 236 -14.46 -2.61 23.35
N ALA A 237 -14.24 -2.41 22.06
CA ALA A 237 -13.51 -1.27 21.55
C ALA A 237 -14.27 -0.66 20.39
N TRP A 238 -14.23 0.66 20.28
CA TRP A 238 -14.85 1.36 19.16
C TRP A 238 -14.08 2.62 18.80
N ARG A 239 -14.36 3.12 17.60
CA ARG A 239 -13.81 4.37 17.08
C ARG A 239 -14.86 5.11 16.29
N ILE A 240 -14.87 6.43 16.44
CA ILE A 240 -15.66 7.34 15.61
C ILE A 240 -14.76 7.81 14.47
N THR A 241 -15.17 7.56 13.24
CA THR A 241 -14.43 7.99 12.04
C THR A 241 -14.66 9.48 11.76
N PRO A 242 -13.81 10.14 10.94
CA PRO A 242 -13.99 11.56 10.59
C PRO A 242 -15.33 11.88 9.92
N GLY A 243 -15.96 10.87 9.29
CA GLY A 243 -17.29 10.98 8.68
C GLY A 243 -18.45 10.86 9.67
N GLY A 244 -18.19 10.53 10.94
CA GLY A 244 -19.20 10.33 11.98
C GLY A 244 -19.63 8.88 12.18
N GLY A 245 -19.25 7.97 11.28
CA GLY A 245 -19.57 6.54 11.42
C GLY A 245 -18.78 5.90 12.57
N VAL A 246 -19.47 5.11 13.40
CA VAL A 246 -18.89 4.39 14.53
C VAL A 246 -18.72 2.91 14.18
N LEU A 247 -17.49 2.42 14.30
CA LEU A 247 -17.16 1.01 14.14
C LEU A 247 -16.66 0.46 15.47
N GLY A 248 -17.12 -0.75 15.83
CA GLY A 248 -16.71 -1.40 17.05
C GLY A 248 -16.43 -2.89 16.89
N ILE A 249 -15.63 -3.42 17.80
CA ILE A 249 -15.33 -4.84 17.94
C ILE A 249 -15.35 -5.20 19.43
N GLY A 250 -15.66 -6.44 19.77
CA GLY A 250 -15.62 -6.87 21.17
C GLY A 250 -15.69 -8.37 21.33
N GLY A 251 -15.64 -8.81 22.59
CA GLY A 251 -15.73 -10.20 22.98
C GLY A 251 -16.26 -10.36 24.41
N SER A 252 -17.04 -11.42 24.62
CA SER A 252 -17.61 -11.82 25.91
C SER A 252 -17.17 -13.21 26.36
N GLU A 253 -16.62 -14.01 25.44
CA GLU A 253 -16.12 -15.35 25.68
C GLU A 253 -14.81 -15.61 24.92
N HIS A 254 -14.10 -16.66 25.28
CA HIS A 254 -12.87 -17.05 24.61
C HIS A 254 -13.04 -17.16 23.08
N ARG A 255 -12.21 -16.41 22.33
CA ARG A 255 -12.25 -16.31 20.86
C ARG A 255 -13.53 -15.73 20.28
N SER A 256 -14.50 -15.32 21.10
CA SER A 256 -15.67 -14.62 20.60
C SER A 256 -15.27 -13.35 19.87
N LYS A 257 -15.91 -13.11 18.74
CA LYS A 257 -15.78 -11.87 17.97
C LYS A 257 -17.18 -11.33 17.81
N PHE A 258 -17.39 -10.08 18.20
CA PHE A 258 -18.59 -9.32 17.89
C PHE A 258 -18.18 -8.05 17.17
N VAL A 259 -18.98 -7.62 16.21
CA VAL A 259 -18.74 -6.39 15.44
C VAL A 259 -19.95 -5.48 15.55
N PHE A 260 -19.69 -4.18 15.60
CA PHE A 260 -20.68 -3.12 15.76
C PHE A 260 -20.53 -2.08 14.65
N GLN A 261 -21.66 -1.51 14.24
CA GLN A 261 -21.75 -0.36 13.34
C GLN A 261 -22.91 0.53 13.81
N GLY A 262 -22.67 1.83 13.94
CA GLY A 262 -23.70 2.80 14.32
C GLY A 262 -23.29 4.25 14.05
N ASP A 263 -24.20 5.18 14.35
CA ASP A 263 -23.93 6.63 14.32
C ASP A 263 -23.53 7.17 15.72
N ALA A 264 -23.68 6.34 16.74
CA ALA A 264 -23.35 6.64 18.12
C ALA A 264 -22.51 5.49 18.72
N PRO A 265 -21.71 5.77 19.77
CA PRO A 265 -21.02 4.75 20.53
C PRO A 265 -21.96 3.62 21.01
N PRO A 266 -21.49 2.37 21.05
CA PRO A 266 -22.30 1.25 21.52
C PRO A 266 -22.70 1.46 22.99
N THR A 267 -23.97 1.21 23.30
CA THR A 267 -24.45 1.34 24.69
C THR A 267 -24.45 -0.02 25.38
N SER A 268 -24.76 -1.09 24.67
CA SER A 268 -24.76 -2.45 25.21
C SER A 268 -23.39 -3.14 25.11
N TRP A 269 -23.24 -4.24 25.84
CA TRP A 269 -22.05 -5.09 25.77
C TRP A 269 -22.16 -6.14 24.65
N PRO A 270 -21.03 -6.61 24.09
CA PRO A 270 -21.02 -7.72 23.14
C PRO A 270 -21.73 -8.96 23.67
N GLY A 271 -22.68 -9.49 22.89
CA GLY A 271 -23.53 -10.60 23.30
C GLY A 271 -24.80 -10.18 24.05
N GLU A 272 -24.94 -8.90 24.41
CA GLU A 272 -26.16 -8.31 24.94
C GLU A 272 -26.86 -7.46 23.87
N GLY A 273 -28.11 -7.81 23.57
CA GLY A 273 -28.95 -7.08 22.61
C GLY A 273 -28.62 -7.34 21.14
N GLU A 274 -29.27 -6.57 20.25
CA GLU A 274 -29.15 -6.72 18.79
C GLU A 274 -28.13 -5.77 18.15
N GLU A 275 -27.54 -4.85 18.92
CA GLU A 275 -26.52 -3.88 18.45
C GLU A 275 -25.25 -4.59 17.94
N TRP A 276 -24.88 -5.71 18.57
CA TRP A 276 -23.66 -6.44 18.29
C TRP A 276 -23.93 -7.67 17.43
N SER A 277 -23.27 -7.73 16.28
CA SER A 277 -23.37 -8.87 15.37
C SER A 277 -22.28 -9.89 15.64
N ALA A 278 -22.66 -11.16 15.82
CA ALA A 278 -21.71 -12.26 16.00
C ALA A 278 -20.77 -12.40 14.79
N GLY A 279 -19.48 -12.19 15.06
CA GLY A 279 -18.40 -12.05 14.09
C GLY A 279 -18.00 -13.33 13.37
N PHE A 280 -18.37 -14.51 13.88
CA PHE A 280 -18.05 -15.78 13.23
C PHE A 280 -18.84 -16.03 11.94
N ILE A 281 -19.98 -15.37 11.76
CA ILE A 281 -20.81 -15.49 10.56
C ILE A 281 -20.74 -14.18 9.77
N ARG A 282 -19.84 -14.11 8.79
CA ARG A 282 -19.70 -12.94 7.88
C ARG A 282 -21.01 -12.48 7.24
N LYS A 283 -21.95 -13.40 6.98
CA LYS A 283 -23.28 -13.06 6.43
C LYS A 283 -24.11 -12.16 7.36
N ARG A 284 -23.87 -12.21 8.67
CA ARG A 284 -24.55 -11.40 9.68
C ARG A 284 -23.81 -10.11 10.05
N TRP A 285 -22.66 -9.84 9.43
CA TRP A 285 -21.93 -8.60 9.71
C TRP A 285 -22.72 -7.36 9.29
N PRO A 286 -22.53 -6.24 9.98
CA PRO A 286 -23.07 -4.97 9.55
C PRO A 286 -22.57 -4.59 8.14
N PRO A 287 -23.37 -3.84 7.36
CA PRO A 287 -23.04 -3.46 5.98
C PRO A 287 -21.62 -2.90 5.80
N ASP A 288 -21.17 -2.04 6.71
CA ASP A 288 -19.85 -1.43 6.63
C ASP A 288 -18.75 -2.45 6.82
N TRP A 289 -18.89 -3.40 7.74
CA TRP A 289 -17.93 -4.48 7.97
C TRP A 289 -17.85 -5.47 6.79
N LYS A 290 -18.93 -5.63 6.03
CA LYS A 290 -18.96 -6.50 4.84
C LYS A 290 -18.20 -5.93 3.65
N GLN A 291 -18.18 -4.61 3.51
CA GLN A 291 -17.48 -3.94 2.43
C GLN A 291 -15.96 -3.99 2.66
N SER A 292 -15.22 -4.42 1.64
CA SER A 292 -13.77 -4.27 1.63
C SER A 292 -13.44 -2.81 1.30
N ASP A 293 -12.58 -2.23 2.13
CA ASP A 293 -12.02 -0.89 1.95
C ASP A 293 -10.56 -0.97 1.49
N ASP A 294 -10.12 -2.16 1.06
CA ASP A 294 -8.77 -2.40 0.57
C ASP A 294 -8.60 -1.79 -0.82
N PRO A 295 -7.39 -1.32 -1.16
CA PRO A 295 -7.06 -0.96 -2.52
C PRO A 295 -7.27 -2.15 -3.46
N ILE A 296 -7.86 -1.90 -4.63
CA ILE A 296 -8.01 -2.91 -5.66
C ILE A 296 -6.67 -3.07 -6.39
N LEU A 297 -5.90 -4.10 -6.04
CA LEU A 297 -4.54 -4.36 -6.57
C LEU A 297 -4.50 -5.16 -7.89
#